data_AF-A0AAQ4F6L9-F1
#
_entry.id   AF-A0AAQ4F6L9-F1
#
_cell.length_a   1.000
_cell.length_b   1.000
_cell.length_c   1.000
_cell.angle_alpha   90.00
_cell.angle_beta   90.00
_cell.angle_gamma   90.00
#
_symmetry.space_group_name_H-M   'P 1'
#
loop_
_entity.id
_entity.type
_entity.pdbx_description
1 polymer ?
#
loop_
_entity_poly.entity_id
_entity_poly.type
_entity_poly.pdbx_seq_one_letter_code
_entity_poly.pdbx_strand_id
1 'polypeptide(L)'
;MDAIRLFAKCTPSRPSSASQNLRRTVHASAALLKVQAQNLKGKSKASQDWLTRHLNDPYVKQSRYDHYRARSAYKLLEIDDKYGILKPGYTVVECGAAPGAWTQVIVERINASGKNYSLPKGVAIGLDLLPIDPVPGATLIGNTDILKPESTTRVLQCLNGRPVDVVLSDMAPNASGVKSLDHELIVALSYAALMLTFQVLGTGGSFLCKIWNGSEATRLSDDIKRFFRFVSYVKPPASRKDSSEVYILGRNFKGAEKQPAD
;
A
#
# COMPACT_ATOMS: atom_id res chain seq x y z
N MET A 1 -9.80 -50.64 60.83
CA MET A 1 -11.10 -50.35 60.22
C MET A 1 -10.88 -49.18 59.27
N ASP A 2 -10.20 -49.42 58.15
CA ASP A 2 -10.80 -49.80 56.85
C ASP A 2 -11.57 -48.60 56.25
N ALA A 3 -11.41 -48.13 55.01
CA ALA A 3 -10.59 -48.51 53.87
C ALA A 3 -10.67 -47.38 52.80
N ILE A 4 -9.57 -47.20 52.05
CA ILE A 4 -9.48 -46.97 50.59
C ILE A 4 -10.38 -45.90 49.93
N ARG A 5 -9.75 -44.88 49.30
CA ARG A 5 -9.88 -44.60 47.85
C ARG A 5 -8.81 -43.61 47.34
N LEU A 6 -7.93 -44.17 46.49
CA LEU A 6 -7.15 -43.48 45.45
C LEU A 6 -8.09 -42.69 44.51
N PHE A 7 -7.67 -41.54 43.98
CA PHE A 7 -7.60 -41.26 42.53
C PHE A 7 -7.06 -39.83 42.24
N ALA A 8 -5.96 -39.81 41.48
CA ALA A 8 -5.47 -38.83 40.49
C ALA A 8 -5.64 -37.30 40.71
N LYS A 9 -4.50 -36.63 40.93
CA LYS A 9 -4.30 -35.20 40.63
C LYS A 9 -4.22 -35.01 39.11
N CYS A 10 -5.15 -34.29 38.53
CA CYS A 10 -5.07 -33.83 37.14
C CYS A 10 -4.42 -32.44 37.12
N THR A 11 -3.18 -32.33 36.64
CA THR A 11 -2.51 -31.06 36.36
C THR A 11 -2.95 -30.54 34.99
N PRO A 12 -3.36 -29.27 34.83
CA PRO A 12 -3.64 -28.73 33.51
C PRO A 12 -2.33 -28.48 32.76
N SER A 13 -2.06 -29.29 31.73
CA SER A 13 -1.03 -29.02 30.72
C SER A 13 -1.43 -27.80 29.88
N ARG A 14 -0.55 -26.80 29.80
CA ARG A 14 -0.67 -25.64 28.89
C ARG A 14 -0.75 -26.12 27.43
N PRO A 15 -1.69 -25.64 26.61
CA PRO A 15 -1.55 -25.76 25.17
C PRO A 15 -0.53 -24.71 24.68
N SER A 16 0.36 -25.14 23.78
CA SER A 16 1.32 -24.28 23.10
C SER A 16 0.59 -23.29 22.19
N SER A 17 0.94 -22.00 22.31
CA SER A 17 0.40 -20.94 21.46
C SER A 17 1.13 -20.94 20.11
N ALA A 18 0.70 -21.79 19.19
CA ALA A 18 0.95 -21.56 17.78
C ALA A 18 0.13 -20.33 17.35
N SER A 19 0.82 -19.26 16.97
CA SER A 19 0.21 -18.04 16.43
C SER A 19 -0.53 -18.38 15.13
N GLN A 20 -1.84 -18.59 15.24
CA GLN A 20 -2.72 -18.72 14.08
C GLN A 20 -2.93 -17.33 13.50
N ASN A 21 -2.17 -17.00 12.46
CA ASN A 21 -2.50 -15.90 11.55
C ASN A 21 -3.89 -16.19 10.96
N LEU A 22 -4.94 -15.61 11.55
CA LEU A 22 -6.28 -15.59 10.96
C LEU A 22 -6.18 -14.83 9.64
N ARG A 23 -6.12 -15.58 8.53
CA ARG A 23 -6.34 -15.03 7.20
C ARG A 23 -7.75 -14.44 7.17
N ARG A 24 -7.86 -13.11 7.17
CA ARG A 24 -9.14 -12.41 7.01
C ARG A 24 -9.52 -12.44 5.53
N THR A 25 -10.02 -13.57 5.05
CA THR A 25 -10.63 -13.66 3.73
C THR A 25 -12.00 -12.98 3.76
N VAL A 26 -12.14 -11.88 3.02
CA VAL A 26 -13.44 -11.23 2.81
C VAL A 26 -14.26 -12.10 1.86
N HIS A 27 -15.01 -13.06 2.40
CA HIS A 27 -15.90 -13.90 1.59
C HIS A 27 -17.11 -13.09 1.13
N ALA A 28 -17.23 -12.88 -0.18
CA ALA A 28 -18.36 -12.23 -0.82
C ALA A 28 -19.57 -13.18 -0.98
N SER A 29 -20.03 -13.79 0.12
CA SER A 29 -21.19 -14.68 0.12
C SER A 29 -22.23 -14.23 1.14
N ALA A 30 -23.19 -13.45 0.66
CA ALA A 30 -24.60 -13.37 1.08
C ALA A 30 -25.21 -12.22 0.29
N ALA A 31 -26.45 -12.39 -0.18
CA ALA A 31 -27.24 -11.34 -0.80
C ALA A 31 -27.49 -10.20 0.20
N LEU A 32 -26.49 -9.34 0.39
CA LEU A 32 -26.61 -8.12 1.17
C LEU A 32 -27.52 -7.18 0.37
N LEU A 33 -28.62 -6.76 1.00
CA LEU A 33 -29.46 -5.67 0.51
C LEU A 33 -28.56 -4.52 0.05
N LYS A 34 -28.62 -4.21 -1.25
CA LYS A 34 -27.83 -3.11 -1.82
C LYS A 34 -28.32 -1.82 -1.17
N VAL A 35 -27.39 -1.08 -0.57
CA VAL A 35 -27.66 0.24 -0.02
C VAL A 35 -27.93 1.16 -1.20
N GLN A 36 -29.12 1.76 -1.23
CA GLN A 36 -29.45 2.80 -2.21
C GLN A 36 -28.81 4.11 -1.78
N ALA A 37 -28.16 4.78 -2.73
CA ALA A 37 -27.60 6.09 -2.49
C ALA A 37 -28.72 7.12 -2.33
N GLN A 38 -28.71 7.87 -1.22
CA GLN A 38 -29.64 8.95 -0.94
C GLN A 38 -29.07 10.29 -1.45
N ASN A 39 -29.92 11.32 -1.55
CA ASN A 39 -29.52 12.69 -1.94
C ASN A 39 -28.79 12.79 -3.30
N LEU A 40 -29.34 12.14 -4.32
CA LEU A 40 -28.81 12.12 -5.69
C LEU A 40 -29.20 13.33 -6.54
N LYS A 41 -30.16 14.14 -6.08
CA LYS A 41 -30.68 15.30 -6.82
C LYS A 41 -29.56 16.32 -7.08
N GLY A 42 -29.38 16.72 -8.34
CA GLY A 42 -28.32 17.65 -8.77
C GLY A 42 -26.95 17.03 -9.06
N LYS A 43 -26.78 15.71 -8.86
CA LYS A 43 -25.52 15.00 -9.21
C LYS A 43 -25.59 14.43 -10.63
N SER A 44 -24.48 14.48 -11.36
CA SER A 44 -24.36 13.83 -12.67
C SER A 44 -24.54 12.31 -12.58
N LYS A 45 -24.95 11.67 -13.67
CA LYS A 45 -25.17 10.21 -13.71
C LYS A 45 -23.92 9.43 -13.26
N ALA A 46 -22.74 9.84 -13.73
CA ALA A 46 -21.46 9.25 -13.34
C ALA A 46 -21.20 9.37 -11.82
N SER A 47 -21.58 10.50 -11.21
CA SER A 47 -21.46 10.71 -9.77
C SER A 47 -22.42 9.82 -8.97
N GLN A 48 -23.67 9.68 -9.43
CA GLN A 48 -24.67 8.80 -8.81
C GLN A 48 -24.23 7.33 -8.86
N ASP A 49 -23.72 6.89 -10.02
CA ASP A 49 -23.23 5.52 -10.21
C ASP A 49 -21.96 5.24 -9.39
N TRP A 50 -21.07 6.22 -9.24
CA TRP A 50 -19.92 6.13 -8.35
C TRP A 50 -20.35 5.98 -6.88
N LEU A 51 -21.31 6.81 -6.41
CA LEU A 51 -21.77 6.78 -5.03
C LEU A 51 -22.44 5.45 -4.70
N THR A 52 -23.31 4.97 -5.60
CA THR A 52 -23.98 3.68 -5.46
C THR A 52 -22.97 2.53 -5.40
N ARG A 53 -21.96 2.54 -6.28
CA ARG A 53 -20.88 1.54 -6.22
C ARG A 53 -20.08 1.63 -4.93
N HIS A 54 -19.73 2.84 -4.48
CA HIS A 54 -18.94 3.05 -3.28
C HIS A 54 -19.66 2.54 -2.02
N LEU A 55 -20.96 2.81 -1.86
CA LEU A 55 -21.75 2.35 -0.71
C LEU A 55 -21.89 0.82 -0.64
N ASN A 56 -21.90 0.17 -1.80
CA ASN A 56 -22.05 -1.28 -1.94
C ASN A 56 -20.72 -2.03 -2.01
N ASP A 57 -19.61 -1.32 -1.87
CA ASP A 57 -18.27 -1.88 -1.94
C ASP A 57 -17.92 -2.59 -0.63
N PRO A 58 -17.68 -3.92 -0.62
CA PRO A 58 -17.43 -4.67 0.61
C PRO A 58 -16.19 -4.15 1.34
N TYR A 59 -15.17 -3.71 0.60
CA TYR A 59 -13.94 -3.17 1.18
C TYR A 59 -14.12 -1.79 1.82
N VAL A 60 -15.13 -1.01 1.43
CA VAL A 60 -15.47 0.26 2.11
C VAL A 60 -16.11 -0.03 3.47
N LYS A 61 -16.99 -1.04 3.55
CA LYS A 61 -17.57 -1.46 4.82
C LYS A 61 -16.51 -2.07 5.73
N GLN A 62 -15.67 -2.94 5.17
CA GLN A 62 -14.58 -3.59 5.89
C GLN A 62 -13.56 -2.58 6.41
N SER A 63 -13.20 -1.55 5.61
CA SER A 63 -12.23 -0.53 6.06
C SER A 63 -12.72 0.24 7.28
N ARG A 64 -14.03 0.51 7.37
CA ARG A 64 -14.62 1.17 8.55
C ARG A 64 -14.55 0.28 9.79
N TYR A 65 -14.83 -1.02 9.62
CA TYR A 65 -14.77 -2.00 10.70
C TYR A 65 -13.33 -2.22 11.19
N ASP A 66 -12.38 -2.34 10.27
CA ASP A 66 -10.95 -2.51 10.58
C ASP A 66 -10.24 -1.18 10.91
N HIS A 67 -10.96 -0.06 10.95
CA HIS A 67 -10.44 1.28 11.21
C HIS A 67 -9.32 1.75 10.25
N TYR A 68 -9.34 1.26 9.01
CA TYR A 68 -8.55 1.84 7.93
C TYR A 68 -9.24 3.08 7.35
N ARG A 69 -8.45 4.12 7.07
CA ARG A 69 -8.93 5.41 6.54
C ARG A 69 -9.60 5.27 5.17
N ALA A 70 -9.20 4.28 4.38
CA ALA A 70 -9.80 4.00 3.08
C ALA A 70 -9.70 2.51 2.72
N ARG A 71 -10.57 2.08 1.81
CA ARG A 71 -10.55 0.73 1.23
C ARG A 71 -9.27 0.38 0.48
N SER A 72 -8.45 1.38 0.09
CA SER A 72 -7.20 1.14 -0.63
C SER A 72 -6.19 0.38 0.23
N ALA A 73 -6.30 0.42 1.56
CA ALA A 73 -5.48 -0.38 2.48
C ALA A 73 -5.44 -1.88 2.08
N TYR A 74 -6.59 -2.45 1.69
CA TYR A 74 -6.66 -3.86 1.28
C TYR A 74 -5.86 -4.18 0.02
N LYS A 75 -5.64 -3.20 -0.87
CA LYS A 75 -4.77 -3.41 -2.03
C LYS A 75 -3.35 -3.68 -1.59
N LEU A 76 -2.81 -2.85 -0.69
CA LEU A 76 -1.45 -3.04 -0.18
C LEU A 76 -1.36 -4.30 0.69
N LEU A 77 -2.35 -4.58 1.54
CA LEU A 77 -2.40 -5.82 2.33
C LEU A 77 -2.34 -7.05 1.41
N GLU A 78 -3.17 -7.12 0.38
CA GLU A 78 -3.23 -8.26 -0.54
C GLU A 78 -1.97 -8.40 -1.40
N ILE A 79 -1.36 -7.27 -1.81
CA ILE A 79 -0.08 -7.27 -2.51
C ILE A 79 1.03 -7.77 -1.57
N ASP A 80 1.12 -7.22 -0.37
CA ASP A 80 2.14 -7.60 0.61
C ASP A 80 1.99 -9.06 1.05
N ASP A 81 0.78 -9.54 1.33
CA ASP A 81 0.53 -10.94 1.70
C ASP A 81 0.98 -11.92 0.61
N LYS A 82 0.95 -11.50 -0.66
CA LYS A 82 1.38 -12.32 -1.80
C LYS A 82 2.89 -12.23 -2.05
N TYR A 83 3.50 -11.05 -1.90
CA TYR A 83 4.87 -10.80 -2.36
C TYR A 83 5.89 -10.56 -1.22
N GLY A 84 5.44 -10.34 0.01
CA GLY A 84 6.26 -10.15 1.21
C GLY A 84 7.23 -8.99 1.10
N ILE A 85 6.76 -7.84 0.59
CA ILE A 85 7.60 -6.67 0.30
C ILE A 85 7.82 -5.80 1.54
N LEU A 86 6.95 -5.89 2.55
CA LEU A 86 7.07 -5.19 3.83
C LEU A 86 7.50 -6.16 4.93
N LYS A 87 8.50 -5.77 5.72
CA LYS A 87 8.97 -6.54 6.86
C LYS A 87 9.33 -5.63 8.03
N PRO A 88 9.25 -6.14 9.28
CA PRO A 88 9.74 -5.41 10.44
C PRO A 88 11.17 -4.89 10.24
N GLY A 89 11.42 -3.65 10.62
CA GLY A 89 12.72 -3.00 10.49
C GLY A 89 12.97 -2.31 9.14
N TYR A 90 12.11 -2.51 8.13
CA TYR A 90 12.30 -1.87 6.83
C TYR A 90 12.09 -0.35 6.89
N THR A 91 12.81 0.37 6.03
CA THR A 91 12.58 1.77 5.71
C THR A 91 11.75 1.85 4.44
N VAL A 92 10.59 2.49 4.53
CA VAL A 92 9.59 2.55 3.44
C VAL A 92 9.25 4.00 3.13
N VAL A 93 9.30 4.33 1.83
CA VAL A 93 8.84 5.63 1.30
C VAL A 93 7.54 5.42 0.51
N GLU A 94 6.51 6.19 0.81
CA GLU A 94 5.17 6.11 0.20
C GLU A 94 4.80 7.42 -0.50
N CYS A 95 4.70 7.40 -1.83
CA CYS A 95 4.21 8.51 -2.64
C CYS A 95 2.69 8.41 -2.81
N GLY A 96 1.97 9.52 -2.61
CA GLY A 96 0.51 9.53 -2.66
C GLY A 96 -0.11 9.01 -1.36
N ALA A 97 0.45 9.42 -0.22
CA ALA A 97 0.09 8.88 1.08
C ALA A 97 -1.29 9.33 1.58
N ALA A 98 -1.91 10.39 1.06
CA ALA A 98 -3.24 10.82 1.51
C ALA A 98 -4.32 9.81 1.08
N PRO A 99 -5.26 9.43 1.96
CA PRO A 99 -5.52 9.96 3.30
C PRO A 99 -4.74 9.26 4.43
N GLY A 100 -3.84 8.31 4.13
CA GLY A 100 -3.00 7.59 5.10
C GLY A 100 -3.35 6.11 5.23
N ALA A 101 -4.16 5.55 4.32
CA ALA A 101 -4.63 4.17 4.42
C ALA A 101 -3.52 3.14 4.16
N TRP A 102 -2.65 3.39 3.17
CA TRP A 102 -1.46 2.58 2.94
C TRP A 102 -0.42 2.82 4.04
N THR A 103 -0.23 4.07 4.49
CA THR A 103 0.58 4.39 5.67
C THR A 103 0.23 3.55 6.91
N GLN A 104 -1.06 3.37 7.22
CA GLN A 104 -1.50 2.54 8.34
C GLN A 104 -1.00 1.09 8.20
N VAL A 105 -1.12 0.52 7.00
CA VAL A 105 -0.63 -0.83 6.69
C VAL A 105 0.89 -0.89 6.81
N ILE A 106 1.60 0.09 6.25
CA ILE A 106 3.07 0.16 6.29
C ILE A 106 3.57 0.17 7.73
N VAL A 107 3.05 1.07 8.58
CA VAL A 107 3.45 1.21 9.99
C VAL A 107 3.28 -0.11 10.75
N GLU A 108 2.19 -0.83 10.50
CA GLU A 108 1.92 -2.13 11.12
C GLU A 108 2.92 -3.19 10.63
N ARG A 109 3.05 -3.35 9.31
CA ARG A 109 3.88 -4.41 8.69
C ARG A 109 5.37 -4.26 8.99
N ILE A 110 5.87 -3.03 9.10
CA ILE A 110 7.29 -2.76 9.38
C ILE A 110 7.58 -2.51 10.86
N ASN A 111 6.59 -2.64 11.74
CA ASN A 111 6.70 -2.33 13.18
C ASN A 111 7.21 -0.90 13.43
N ALA A 112 6.81 0.09 12.63
CA ALA A 112 7.31 1.46 12.74
C ALA A 112 6.87 2.16 14.05
N SER A 113 5.74 1.74 14.60
CA SER A 113 5.27 2.19 15.92
C SER A 113 6.10 1.62 17.08
N GLY A 114 6.89 0.55 16.85
CA GLY A 114 7.66 -0.13 17.89
C GLY A 114 6.81 -0.87 18.93
N LYS A 115 5.54 -1.18 18.62
CA LYS A 115 4.62 -1.89 19.53
C LYS A 115 5.06 -3.33 19.81
N ASN A 116 5.74 -3.97 18.87
CA ASN A 116 6.33 -5.29 19.08
C ASN A 116 7.81 -5.15 19.41
N TYR A 117 8.15 -5.24 20.69
CA TYR A 117 9.53 -5.11 21.19
C TYR A 117 10.47 -6.24 20.77
N SER A 118 9.92 -7.37 20.31
CA SER A 118 10.70 -8.52 19.85
C SER A 118 11.12 -8.41 18.37
N LEU A 119 10.66 -7.39 17.66
CA LEU A 119 10.94 -7.17 16.24
C LEU A 119 11.66 -5.83 16.04
N PRO A 120 12.55 -5.72 15.04
CA PRO A 120 13.18 -4.45 14.72
C PRO A 120 12.13 -3.39 14.34
N LYS A 121 12.38 -2.14 14.73
CA LYS A 121 11.52 -0.99 14.44
C LYS A 121 11.85 -0.46 13.04
N GLY A 122 10.86 -0.43 12.15
CA GLY A 122 11.00 0.17 10.82
C GLY A 122 10.78 1.70 10.82
N VAL A 123 10.87 2.28 9.63
CA VAL A 123 10.67 3.71 9.39
C VAL A 123 9.71 3.89 8.22
N ALA A 124 8.60 4.62 8.45
CA ALA A 124 7.65 4.95 7.41
C ALA A 124 7.72 6.45 7.10
N ILE A 125 7.97 6.81 5.83
CA ILE A 125 7.95 8.19 5.34
C ILE A 125 6.91 8.27 4.23
N GLY A 126 5.87 9.08 4.40
CA GLY A 126 4.85 9.30 3.38
C GLY A 126 4.88 10.73 2.86
N LEU A 127 4.64 10.94 1.57
CA LEU A 127 4.47 12.26 0.97
C LEU A 127 3.22 12.31 0.10
N ASP A 128 2.56 13.46 0.09
CA ASP A 128 1.38 13.70 -0.73
C ASP A 128 1.25 15.19 -1.09
N LEU A 129 0.57 15.45 -2.21
CA LEU A 129 0.20 16.79 -2.63
C LEU A 129 -0.78 17.43 -1.63
N LEU A 130 -1.63 16.63 -1.00
CA LEU A 130 -2.60 17.05 -0.01
C LEU A 130 -2.01 17.03 1.41
N PRO A 131 -2.62 17.74 2.36
CA PRO A 131 -2.36 17.51 3.77
C PRO A 131 -2.77 16.08 4.16
N ILE A 132 -2.04 15.48 5.10
CA ILE A 132 -2.28 14.12 5.58
C ILE A 132 -2.45 14.17 7.09
N ASP A 133 -3.54 13.61 7.60
CA ASP A 133 -3.73 13.49 9.04
C ASP A 133 -2.62 12.59 9.66
N PRO A 134 -2.09 12.92 10.85
CA PRO A 134 -1.00 12.15 11.45
C PRO A 134 -1.31 10.66 11.60
N VAL A 135 -0.38 9.79 11.21
CA VAL A 135 -0.43 8.35 11.48
C VAL A 135 0.69 8.01 12.47
N PRO A 136 0.37 7.57 13.70
CA PRO A 136 1.41 7.26 14.70
C PRO A 136 2.44 6.26 14.20
N GLY A 137 3.73 6.62 14.25
CA GLY A 137 4.83 5.79 13.76
C GLY A 137 5.28 6.13 12.33
N ALA A 138 4.65 7.09 11.65
CA ALA A 138 5.07 7.58 10.34
C ALA A 138 5.47 9.06 10.38
N THR A 139 6.44 9.43 9.54
CA THR A 139 6.75 10.82 9.20
C THR A 139 5.98 11.17 7.93
N LEU A 140 5.10 12.16 7.99
CA LEU A 140 4.23 12.52 6.87
C LEU A 140 4.53 13.93 6.37
N ILE A 141 4.78 14.03 5.06
CA ILE A 141 5.18 15.23 4.34
C ILE A 141 4.03 15.64 3.41
N GLY A 142 3.02 16.31 3.97
CA GLY A 142 1.91 16.87 3.18
C GLY A 142 2.31 18.11 2.40
N ASN A 143 1.41 18.58 1.53
CA ASN A 143 1.59 19.75 0.66
C ASN A 143 2.89 19.66 -0.16
N THR A 144 3.13 18.50 -0.76
CA THR A 144 4.36 18.20 -1.49
C THR A 144 4.02 17.59 -2.84
N ASP A 145 4.30 18.34 -3.90
CA ASP A 145 4.16 17.83 -5.26
C ASP A 145 5.39 16.98 -5.62
N ILE A 146 5.16 15.68 -5.84
CA ILE A 146 6.19 14.72 -6.26
C ILE A 146 6.86 15.11 -7.59
N LEU A 147 6.18 15.89 -8.43
CA LEU A 147 6.72 16.35 -9.71
C LEU A 147 7.77 17.46 -9.53
N LYS A 148 7.89 18.04 -8.33
CA LYS A 148 8.86 19.09 -8.02
C LYS A 148 10.12 18.49 -7.42
N PRO A 149 11.33 18.97 -7.80
CA PRO A 149 12.60 18.48 -7.24
C PRO A 149 12.69 18.59 -5.72
N GLU A 150 12.04 19.60 -5.14
CA GLU A 150 11.97 19.87 -3.70
C GLU A 150 11.40 18.69 -2.89
N SER A 151 10.50 17.90 -3.50
CA SER A 151 9.91 16.72 -2.87
C SER A 151 10.98 15.70 -2.50
N THR A 152 11.90 15.43 -3.42
CA THR A 152 13.01 14.51 -3.21
C THR A 152 13.96 15.02 -2.12
N THR A 153 14.27 16.33 -2.11
CA THR A 153 15.10 16.92 -1.05
C THR A 153 14.47 16.73 0.33
N ARG A 154 13.16 16.95 0.47
CA ARG A 154 12.44 16.75 1.74
C ARG A 154 12.46 15.28 2.18
N VAL A 155 12.28 14.34 1.26
CA VAL A 155 12.38 12.90 1.55
C VAL A 155 13.79 12.53 2.01
N LEU A 156 14.83 12.99 1.30
CA LEU A 156 16.24 12.73 1.65
C LEU A 156 16.60 13.28 3.04
N GLN A 157 16.11 14.48 3.39
CA GLN A 157 16.28 15.05 4.72
C GLN A 157 15.63 14.18 5.80
N CYS A 158 14.41 13.69 5.58
CA CYS A 158 13.75 12.78 6.52
C CYS A 158 14.44 11.41 6.63
N LEU A 159 15.04 10.92 5.54
CA LEU A 159 15.81 9.68 5.55
C LEU A 159 17.09 9.80 6.37
N ASN A 160 17.72 10.98 6.40
CA ASN A 160 18.96 11.24 7.13
C ASN A 160 20.05 10.17 6.86
N GLY A 161 20.25 9.85 5.58
CA GLY A 161 21.23 8.86 5.11
C GLY A 161 20.82 7.39 5.29
N ARG A 162 19.62 7.09 5.78
CA ARG A 162 19.14 5.69 5.86
C ARG A 162 18.87 5.12 4.47
N PRO A 163 19.27 3.87 4.20
CA PRO A 163 18.88 3.18 2.97
C PRO A 163 17.37 2.89 2.98
N VAL A 164 16.74 2.93 1.81
CA VAL A 164 15.32 2.57 1.64
C VAL A 164 15.19 1.15 1.11
N ASP A 165 14.33 0.36 1.74
CA ASP A 165 14.05 -1.02 1.33
C ASP A 165 12.89 -1.09 0.33
N VAL A 166 11.92 -0.17 0.45
CA VAL A 166 10.71 -0.17 -0.38
C VAL A 166 10.26 1.25 -0.74
N VAL A 167 9.98 1.47 -2.02
CA VAL A 167 9.24 2.66 -2.49
C VAL A 167 7.88 2.23 -3.03
N LEU A 168 6.82 2.88 -2.56
CA LEU A 168 5.43 2.59 -2.89
C LEU A 168 4.75 3.80 -3.52
N SER A 169 3.85 3.60 -4.48
CA SER A 169 3.01 4.65 -5.05
C SER A 169 1.61 4.15 -5.37
N ASP A 170 0.60 4.72 -4.71
CA ASP A 170 -0.83 4.59 -5.08
C ASP A 170 -1.39 5.90 -5.64
N MET A 171 -0.54 6.72 -6.28
CA MET A 171 -0.94 8.00 -6.86
C MET A 171 -1.87 7.81 -8.07
N ALA A 172 -2.89 8.66 -8.16
CA ALA A 172 -3.69 8.84 -9.37
C ALA A 172 -4.04 10.32 -9.52
N PRO A 173 -4.13 10.84 -10.76
CA PRO A 173 -4.55 12.21 -10.98
C PRO A 173 -6.05 12.39 -10.68
N ASN A 174 -6.45 13.63 -10.44
CA ASN A 174 -7.87 13.98 -10.49
C ASN A 174 -8.40 13.72 -11.90
N ALA A 175 -9.50 12.99 -12.02
CA ALA A 175 -10.09 12.70 -13.31
C ALA A 175 -10.63 13.99 -13.95
N SER A 176 -10.03 14.40 -15.06
CA SER A 176 -10.52 15.51 -15.89
C SER A 176 -11.74 15.11 -16.74
N GLY A 177 -11.90 13.80 -16.97
CA GLY A 177 -12.88 13.26 -17.91
C GLY A 177 -12.33 13.10 -19.34
N VAL A 178 -11.13 13.63 -19.61
CA VAL A 178 -10.41 13.43 -20.87
C VAL A 178 -9.44 12.27 -20.69
N LYS A 179 -9.79 11.10 -21.21
CA LYS A 179 -9.06 9.84 -20.96
C LYS A 179 -7.58 9.89 -21.34
N SER A 180 -7.23 10.55 -22.44
CA SER A 180 -5.83 10.68 -22.89
C SER A 180 -5.01 11.51 -21.91
N LEU A 181 -5.52 12.67 -21.51
CA LEU A 181 -4.89 13.54 -20.53
C LEU A 181 -4.75 12.84 -19.17
N ASP A 182 -5.81 12.20 -18.69
CA ASP A 182 -5.76 11.47 -17.42
C ASP A 182 -4.71 10.32 -17.47
N HIS A 183 -4.55 9.69 -18.64
CA HIS A 183 -3.53 8.65 -18.84
C HIS A 183 -2.11 9.22 -18.82
N GLU A 184 -1.86 10.34 -19.50
CA GLU A 184 -0.55 11.02 -19.48
C GLU A 184 -0.17 11.45 -18.05
N LEU A 185 -1.13 11.97 -17.28
CA LEU A 185 -0.90 12.40 -15.91
C LEU A 185 -0.54 11.24 -14.97
N ILE A 186 -1.23 10.09 -15.05
CA ILE A 186 -0.86 8.93 -14.21
C ILE A 186 0.51 8.35 -14.60
N VAL A 187 0.87 8.40 -15.88
CA VAL A 187 2.20 7.99 -16.35
C VAL A 187 3.27 8.93 -15.78
N ALA A 188 3.07 10.24 -15.83
CA ALA A 188 3.99 11.22 -15.26
C ALA A 188 4.20 11.02 -13.75
N LEU A 189 3.13 10.78 -12.99
CA LEU A 189 3.21 10.47 -11.55
C LEU A 189 3.99 9.16 -11.28
N SER A 190 3.80 8.15 -12.13
CA SER A 190 4.51 6.87 -12.01
C SER A 190 6.01 7.02 -12.27
N TYR A 191 6.40 7.77 -13.31
CA TYR A 191 7.80 8.07 -13.58
C TYR A 191 8.43 8.94 -12.48
N ALA A 192 7.71 9.91 -11.91
CA ALA A 192 8.22 10.70 -10.80
C ALA A 192 8.54 9.82 -9.57
N ALA A 193 7.67 8.86 -9.24
CA ALA A 193 7.95 7.89 -8.19
C ALA A 193 9.16 6.99 -8.53
N LEU A 194 9.32 6.59 -9.79
CA LEU A 194 10.49 5.82 -10.25
C LEU A 194 11.79 6.65 -10.15
N MET A 195 11.75 7.94 -10.48
CA MET A 195 12.91 8.83 -10.34
C MET A 195 13.31 9.01 -8.87
N LEU A 196 12.35 9.17 -7.97
CA LEU A 196 12.63 9.17 -6.53
C LEU A 196 13.26 7.83 -6.11
N THR A 197 12.74 6.71 -6.62
CA THR A 197 13.24 5.37 -6.34
C THR A 197 14.74 5.25 -6.65
N PHE A 198 15.19 5.74 -7.80
CA PHE A 198 16.62 5.68 -8.15
C PHE A 198 17.53 6.50 -7.24
N GLN A 199 16.98 7.49 -6.53
CA GLN A 199 17.76 8.32 -5.59
C GLN A 199 17.82 7.74 -4.18
N VAL A 200 16.84 6.91 -3.77
CA VAL A 200 16.69 6.48 -2.38
C VAL A 200 16.77 4.98 -2.16
N LEU A 201 16.39 4.17 -3.15
CA LEU A 201 16.23 2.72 -2.99
C LEU A 201 17.60 2.02 -2.93
N GLY A 202 17.81 1.23 -1.88
CA GLY A 202 18.98 0.38 -1.74
C GLY A 202 18.93 -0.86 -2.64
N THR A 203 20.10 -1.41 -2.98
CA THR A 203 20.22 -2.68 -3.69
C THR A 203 19.45 -3.79 -2.97
N GLY A 204 18.72 -4.62 -3.72
CA GLY A 204 17.83 -5.64 -3.18
C GLY A 204 16.41 -5.14 -2.86
N GLY A 205 16.19 -3.82 -2.86
CA GLY A 205 14.90 -3.21 -2.55
C GLY A 205 13.80 -3.48 -3.56
N SER A 206 12.58 -3.03 -3.23
CA SER A 206 11.38 -3.18 -4.04
C SER A 206 10.72 -1.85 -4.39
N PHE A 207 10.12 -1.78 -5.57
CA PHE A 207 9.32 -0.64 -6.05
C PHE A 207 7.95 -1.13 -6.50
N LEU A 208 6.90 -0.47 -6.02
CA LEU A 208 5.52 -0.74 -6.44
C LEU A 208 4.88 0.58 -6.87
N CYS A 209 4.36 0.65 -8.08
CA CYS A 209 3.60 1.81 -8.54
C CYS A 209 2.29 1.42 -9.20
N LYS A 210 1.26 2.22 -8.97
CA LYS A 210 0.00 2.16 -9.70
C LYS A 210 0.15 2.76 -11.10
N ILE A 211 -0.49 2.14 -12.08
CA ILE A 211 -0.70 2.68 -13.42
C ILE A 211 -2.05 2.20 -13.98
N TRP A 212 -2.49 2.79 -15.09
CA TRP A 212 -3.59 2.24 -15.87
C TRP A 212 -3.06 1.41 -17.03
N ASN A 213 -3.66 0.24 -17.22
CA ASN A 213 -3.28 -0.67 -18.29
C ASN A 213 -3.35 0.03 -19.66
N GLY A 214 -2.31 -0.12 -20.49
CA GLY A 214 -2.14 0.59 -21.75
C GLY A 214 -0.71 0.48 -22.28
N SER A 215 -0.41 1.10 -23.42
CA SER A 215 0.93 1.07 -24.03
C SER A 215 2.01 1.63 -23.11
N GLU A 216 1.70 2.71 -22.38
CA GLU A 216 2.65 3.36 -21.47
C GLU A 216 2.95 2.51 -20.24
N ALA A 217 2.02 1.65 -19.82
CA ALA A 217 2.29 0.69 -18.76
C ALA A 217 3.37 -0.32 -19.19
N THR A 218 3.32 -0.79 -20.44
CA THR A 218 4.35 -1.67 -21.01
C THR A 218 5.71 -0.98 -21.05
N ARG A 219 5.76 0.27 -21.52
CA ARG A 219 7.00 1.06 -21.57
C ARG A 219 7.60 1.26 -20.18
N LEU A 220 6.79 1.69 -19.20
CA LEU A 220 7.23 1.85 -17.82
C LEU A 220 7.72 0.52 -17.23
N SER A 221 7.02 -0.59 -17.49
CA SER A 221 7.46 -1.92 -17.08
C SER A 221 8.83 -2.28 -17.67
N ASP A 222 9.06 -1.99 -18.95
CA ASP A 222 10.33 -2.28 -19.61
C ASP A 222 11.48 -1.41 -19.09
N ASP A 223 11.21 -0.16 -18.73
CA ASP A 223 12.19 0.69 -18.05
C ASP A 223 12.51 0.15 -16.65
N ILE A 224 11.52 -0.30 -15.88
CA ILE A 224 11.72 -0.92 -14.56
C ILE A 224 12.55 -2.22 -14.68
N LYS A 225 12.33 -3.04 -15.71
CA LYS A 225 13.11 -4.28 -15.94
C LYS A 225 14.61 -4.04 -16.10
N ARG A 226 15.02 -2.85 -16.55
CA ARG A 226 16.44 -2.50 -16.67
C ARG A 226 17.13 -2.45 -15.31
N PHE A 227 16.40 -2.14 -14.24
CA PHE A 227 16.98 -1.92 -12.91
C PHE A 227 16.54 -2.93 -11.85
N PHE A 228 15.53 -3.76 -12.11
CA PHE A 228 15.05 -4.78 -11.17
C PHE A 228 15.20 -6.19 -11.73
N ARG A 229 15.51 -7.16 -10.87
CA ARG A 229 15.64 -8.57 -11.30
C ARG A 229 14.31 -9.21 -11.66
N PHE A 230 13.24 -8.83 -10.95
CA PHE A 230 11.90 -9.38 -11.18
C PHE A 230 10.90 -8.23 -11.34
N VAL A 231 10.14 -8.26 -12.43
CA VAL A 231 9.07 -7.30 -12.70
C VAL A 231 7.79 -8.04 -13.02
N SER A 232 6.69 -7.65 -12.38
CA SER A 232 5.39 -8.27 -12.61
C SER A 232 4.26 -7.25 -12.50
N TYR A 233 3.23 -7.43 -13.33
CA TYR A 233 1.94 -6.77 -13.14
C TYR A 233 1.17 -7.44 -12.00
N VAL A 234 0.52 -6.61 -11.19
CA VAL A 234 -0.27 -7.04 -10.03
C VAL A 234 -1.62 -6.34 -10.07
N LYS A 235 -2.71 -7.10 -10.01
CA LYS A 235 -4.06 -6.58 -9.82
C LYS A 235 -4.64 -7.21 -8.56
N PRO A 236 -4.64 -6.50 -7.41
CA PRO A 236 -5.15 -7.06 -6.17
C PRO A 236 -6.68 -7.27 -6.27
N PRO A 237 -7.25 -8.29 -5.59
CA PRO A 237 -8.70 -8.48 -5.48
C PRO A 237 -9.49 -7.23 -5.05
N ALA A 238 -8.89 -6.37 -4.22
CA ALA A 238 -9.43 -5.10 -3.78
C ALA A 238 -9.45 -4.00 -4.86
N SER A 239 -8.83 -4.21 -6.03
CA SER A 239 -9.06 -3.35 -7.20
C SER A 239 -10.41 -3.68 -7.83
N ARG A 240 -11.18 -2.65 -8.21
CA ARG A 240 -12.49 -2.87 -8.84
C ARG A 240 -12.31 -3.54 -10.21
N LYS A 241 -13.23 -4.47 -10.55
CA LYS A 241 -13.19 -5.23 -11.81
C LYS A 241 -13.28 -4.34 -13.05
N ASP A 242 -14.04 -3.26 -12.97
CA ASP A 242 -14.24 -2.25 -14.02
C ASP A 242 -13.11 -1.22 -14.12
N SER A 243 -12.13 -1.26 -13.21
CA SER A 243 -10.98 -0.35 -13.24
C SER A 243 -9.87 -0.87 -14.15
N SER A 244 -9.29 0.01 -14.96
CA SER A 244 -8.05 -0.22 -15.71
C SER A 244 -6.79 -0.24 -14.82
N GLU A 245 -6.94 0.01 -13.52
CA GLU A 245 -5.86 0.00 -12.54
C GLU A 245 -5.14 -1.35 -12.48
N VAL A 246 -3.82 -1.26 -12.57
CA VAL A 246 -2.85 -2.32 -12.29
C VAL A 246 -1.67 -1.71 -11.54
N TYR A 247 -0.89 -2.56 -10.88
CA TYR A 247 0.37 -2.16 -10.26
C TYR A 247 1.52 -2.84 -10.96
N ILE A 248 2.65 -2.15 -11.12
CA ILE A 248 3.91 -2.74 -11.55
C ILE A 248 4.79 -2.90 -10.33
N LEU A 249 5.19 -4.13 -10.05
CA LEU A 249 6.06 -4.50 -8.94
C LEU A 249 7.44 -4.87 -9.48
N GLY A 250 8.44 -4.03 -9.19
CA GLY A 250 9.86 -4.34 -9.34
C GLY A 250 10.43 -4.85 -8.02
N ARG A 251 11.16 -5.97 -8.04
CA ARG A 251 11.83 -6.54 -6.85
C ARG A 251 13.29 -6.84 -7.13
N ASN A 252 14.09 -6.78 -6.07
CA ASN A 252 15.53 -6.99 -6.10
C ASN A 252 16.21 -5.99 -7.05
N PHE A 253 16.16 -4.72 -6.64
CA PHE A 253 16.81 -3.60 -7.31
C PHE A 253 18.31 -3.88 -7.46
N LYS A 254 18.84 -3.71 -8.68
CA LYS A 254 20.24 -3.98 -9.04
C LYS A 254 21.16 -2.80 -8.72
N GLY A 255 20.59 -1.63 -8.43
CA GLY A 255 21.29 -0.35 -8.40
C GLY A 255 21.04 0.42 -9.70
N ALA A 256 21.03 1.75 -9.60
CA ALA A 256 21.21 2.60 -10.77
C ALA A 256 22.71 2.57 -11.09
N GLU A 257 23.12 1.79 -12.09
CA GLU A 257 24.47 1.96 -12.65
C GLU A 257 24.60 3.44 -13.00
N LYS A 258 25.55 4.14 -12.36
CA LYS A 258 25.99 5.43 -12.89
C LYS A 258 26.62 5.09 -14.24
N GLN A 259 25.92 5.36 -15.33
CA GLN A 259 26.63 5.44 -16.60
C GLN A 259 27.77 6.43 -16.38
N PRO A 260 29.02 6.08 -16.75
CA PRO A 260 30.08 7.07 -16.76
C PRO A 260 29.57 8.25 -17.61
N ALA A 261 29.76 9.46 -17.10
CA ALA A 261 29.54 10.65 -17.89
C ALA A 261 30.59 10.62 -19.00
N ASP A 262 30.15 10.30 -20.23
CA ASP A 262 30.94 10.49 -21.44
C ASP A 262 31.08 11.98 -21.76
#